data_AF-A0A4Q3FIK3-F1
#
_entry.id   AF-A0A4Q3FIK3-F1
#
_cell.length_a   1.000
_cell.length_b   1.000
_cell.length_c   1.000
_cell.angle_alpha   90.00
_cell.angle_beta   90.00
_cell.angle_gamma   90.00
#
_symmetry.space_group_name_H-M   'P 1'
#
loop_
_entity.id
_entity.type
_entity.pdbx_description
1 polymer ?
#
loop_
_entity_poly.entity_id
_entity_poly.type
_entity_poly.pdbx_seq_one_letter_code
_entity_poly.pdbx_strand_id
1 'polypeptide(L)'
;MERSLRIIASSLVLLCGTVPARAAGPSPDAATVDEDALCEPGASDNGPLNEAQLARCRQLWQERLQAARERSRVFLERATAEREEKRAAAANRAAQPAQPVTIETFIHAADIAYGDVVVTDRGPRVFVGKTGEPATEQDFVALDSARSPHRSRTGAYDGAYPHPQRPHAAKPRPASQQERKP
;
A
#
# COMPACT_ATOMS: atom_id res chain seq x y z
N MET A 1 -31.06 -9.24 32.96
CA MET A 1 -31.41 -10.29 31.99
C MET A 1 -31.44 -9.63 30.61
N GLU A 2 -30.27 -9.25 30.11
CA GLU A 2 -29.49 -10.03 29.14
C GLU A 2 -30.16 -10.03 27.75
N ARG A 3 -29.78 -9.06 26.92
CA ARG A 3 -30.03 -9.09 25.47
C ARG A 3 -28.71 -9.40 24.80
N SER A 4 -28.46 -10.69 24.58
CA SER A 4 -27.27 -11.17 23.87
C SER A 4 -27.37 -10.88 22.38
N LEU A 5 -26.38 -10.14 21.88
CA LEU A 5 -26.03 -9.99 20.47
C LEU A 5 -25.82 -11.38 19.85
N ARG A 6 -26.72 -11.79 18.95
CA ARG A 6 -26.50 -12.95 18.09
C ARG A 6 -25.60 -12.53 16.95
N ILE A 7 -24.36 -12.99 17.06
CA ILE A 7 -23.26 -12.88 16.11
C ILE A 7 -23.71 -13.43 14.75
N ILE A 8 -23.59 -12.60 13.72
CA ILE A 8 -23.77 -12.92 12.31
C ILE A 8 -22.57 -13.77 11.88
N ALA A 9 -22.79 -15.06 11.64
CA ALA A 9 -21.76 -15.98 11.16
C ALA A 9 -22.37 -16.97 10.16
N SER A 10 -22.92 -16.48 9.05
CA SER A 10 -23.48 -17.36 8.01
C SER A 10 -23.47 -16.70 6.63
N SER A 11 -22.29 -16.45 6.03
CA SER A 11 -22.20 -16.15 4.60
C SER A 11 -20.76 -16.26 4.05
N LEU A 12 -20.24 -17.49 4.00
CA LEU A 12 -19.05 -17.83 3.20
C LEU A 12 -19.26 -19.20 2.53
N VAL A 13 -20.33 -19.33 1.74
CA VAL A 13 -20.54 -20.46 0.82
C VAL A 13 -21.09 -19.89 -0.48
N LEU A 14 -20.21 -19.37 -1.34
CA LEU A 14 -20.56 -18.94 -2.70
C LEU A 14 -19.26 -18.72 -3.50
N LEU A 15 -18.46 -19.78 -3.72
CA LEU A 15 -17.41 -19.78 -4.75
C LEU A 15 -16.82 -21.18 -5.08
N CYS A 16 -17.66 -22.23 -5.06
CA CYS A 16 -17.35 -23.45 -5.82
C CYS A 16 -18.17 -23.40 -7.11
N GLY A 17 -17.54 -22.91 -8.17
CA GLY A 17 -18.12 -22.81 -9.51
C GLY A 17 -18.62 -24.17 -10.00
N THR A 18 -19.89 -24.20 -10.37
CA THR A 18 -20.52 -25.23 -11.18
C THR A 18 -19.82 -25.32 -12.54
N VAL A 19 -19.09 -26.40 -12.80
CA VAL A 19 -18.69 -26.78 -14.16
C VAL A 19 -19.89 -27.51 -14.80
N PRO A 20 -20.35 -27.13 -16.00
CA PRO A 20 -21.47 -27.80 -16.62
C PRO A 20 -21.04 -29.20 -17.08
N ALA A 21 -21.76 -30.22 -16.62
CA ALA A 21 -21.70 -31.56 -17.15
C ALA A 21 -22.15 -31.53 -18.62
N ARG A 22 -21.19 -31.51 -19.55
CA ARG A 22 -21.46 -31.84 -20.95
C ARG A 22 -21.38 -33.35 -21.12
N ALA A 23 -22.52 -33.94 -21.39
CA ALA A 23 -22.63 -35.27 -21.96
C ALA A 23 -21.80 -35.33 -23.27
N ALA A 24 -20.68 -36.04 -23.22
CA ALA A 24 -19.99 -36.56 -24.39
C ALA A 24 -20.04 -38.08 -24.27
N GLY A 25 -20.40 -38.76 -25.35
CA GLY A 25 -20.49 -40.22 -25.43
C GLY A 25 -19.17 -40.91 -25.03
N PRO A 26 -19.14 -42.25 -24.94
CA PRO A 26 -17.96 -42.98 -24.47
C PRO A 26 -16.76 -42.68 -25.38
N SER A 27 -15.89 -41.78 -24.91
CA SER A 27 -14.59 -41.51 -25.54
C SER A 27 -13.67 -42.68 -25.21
N PRO A 28 -12.83 -43.14 -26.15
CA PRO A 28 -11.76 -44.11 -25.85
C PRO A 28 -10.79 -43.61 -24.76
N ASP A 29 -10.85 -42.33 -24.38
CA ASP A 29 -10.06 -41.73 -23.29
C ASP A 29 -10.56 -42.07 -21.88
N ALA A 30 -11.71 -42.73 -21.71
CA ALA A 30 -12.18 -43.09 -20.37
C ALA A 30 -11.19 -44.03 -19.63
N ALA A 31 -10.42 -44.83 -20.37
CA ALA A 31 -9.37 -45.69 -19.80
C ALA A 31 -8.06 -44.94 -19.50
N THR A 32 -7.79 -43.79 -20.14
CA THR A 32 -6.59 -42.99 -19.86
C THR A 32 -6.79 -42.07 -18.68
N VAL A 33 -8.01 -41.56 -18.48
CA VAL A 33 -8.39 -40.70 -17.34
C VAL A 33 -8.27 -41.44 -16.00
N ASP A 34 -8.53 -42.75 -15.97
CA ASP A 34 -8.45 -43.56 -14.75
C ASP A 34 -6.99 -43.83 -14.31
N GLU A 35 -6.08 -43.96 -15.28
CA GLU A 35 -4.64 -44.13 -15.01
C GLU A 35 -3.95 -42.82 -14.63
N ASP A 36 -4.43 -41.69 -15.12
CA ASP A 36 -3.88 -40.37 -14.78
C ASP A 36 -4.28 -39.96 -13.35
N ALA A 37 -5.42 -40.46 -12.85
CA ALA A 37 -5.86 -40.28 -11.46
C ALA A 37 -4.88 -40.94 -10.46
N LEU A 38 -4.23 -42.04 -10.82
CA LEU A 38 -3.23 -42.72 -9.98
C LEU A 38 -1.98 -41.85 -9.69
N CYS A 39 -1.75 -40.84 -10.53
CA CYS A 39 -0.62 -39.93 -10.42
C CYS A 39 -0.92 -38.68 -9.57
N GLU A 40 -2.16 -38.52 -9.08
CA GLU A 40 -2.55 -37.42 -8.20
C GLU A 40 -2.10 -37.66 -6.75
N PRO A 41 -1.75 -36.59 -5.99
CA PRO A 41 -1.39 -36.71 -4.59
C PRO A 41 -2.58 -37.27 -3.79
N GLY A 42 -2.41 -38.47 -3.22
CA GLY A 42 -3.42 -39.12 -2.37
C GLY A 42 -4.36 -40.11 -3.07
N ALA A 43 -4.15 -40.38 -4.36
CA ALA A 43 -5.01 -41.28 -5.14
C ALA A 43 -4.53 -42.75 -5.19
N SER A 44 -3.30 -43.04 -4.75
CA SER A 44 -2.85 -44.43 -4.62
C SER A 44 -3.36 -45.02 -3.32
N ASP A 45 -4.35 -45.92 -3.42
CA ASP A 45 -4.74 -46.82 -2.34
C ASP A 45 -3.59 -47.78 -2.02
N ASN A 46 -2.63 -47.32 -1.20
CA ASN A 46 -1.63 -48.07 -0.43
C ASN A 46 -0.79 -49.17 -1.14
N GLY A 47 -0.77 -49.22 -2.47
CA GLY A 47 0.04 -50.16 -3.26
C GLY A 47 1.22 -49.47 -3.98
N PRO A 48 2.40 -50.10 -4.09
CA PRO A 48 3.49 -49.56 -4.90
C PRO A 48 3.13 -49.59 -6.40
N LEU A 49 3.31 -48.46 -7.09
CA LEU A 49 3.14 -48.34 -8.53
C LEU A 49 4.16 -49.21 -9.29
N ASN A 50 3.76 -49.80 -10.40
CA ASN A 50 4.66 -50.55 -11.29
C ASN A 50 5.57 -49.57 -12.09
N GLU A 51 6.72 -50.02 -12.58
CA GLU A 51 7.68 -49.20 -13.35
C GLU A 51 7.06 -48.45 -14.55
N ALA A 52 6.17 -49.07 -15.31
CA ALA A 52 5.44 -48.45 -16.41
C ALA A 52 4.49 -47.34 -15.92
N GLN A 53 3.80 -47.55 -14.78
CA GLN A 53 2.94 -46.55 -14.16
C GLN A 53 3.77 -45.38 -13.62
N LEU A 54 4.92 -45.66 -13.00
CA LEU A 54 5.87 -44.63 -12.56
C LEU A 54 6.42 -43.81 -13.73
N ALA A 55 6.76 -44.45 -14.85
CA ALA A 55 7.23 -43.75 -16.05
C ALA A 55 6.14 -42.82 -16.61
N ARG A 56 4.89 -43.29 -16.68
CA ARG A 56 3.73 -42.51 -17.11
C ARG A 56 3.45 -41.32 -16.19
N CYS A 57 3.45 -41.53 -14.87
CA CYS A 57 3.28 -40.44 -13.91
C CYS A 57 4.39 -39.39 -14.00
N ARG A 58 5.65 -39.80 -14.22
CA ARG A 58 6.76 -38.86 -14.44
C ARG A 58 6.56 -38.02 -15.69
N GLN A 59 6.09 -38.62 -16.78
CA GLN A 59 5.80 -37.90 -18.02
C GLN A 59 4.69 -36.87 -17.81
N LEU A 60 3.56 -37.26 -17.21
CA LEU A 60 2.46 -36.35 -16.90
C LEU A 60 2.91 -35.19 -15.98
N TRP A 61 3.76 -35.48 -15.01
CA TRP A 61 4.34 -34.44 -14.16
C TRP A 61 5.23 -33.45 -14.93
N GLN A 62 6.04 -33.95 -15.87
CA GLN A 62 6.88 -33.11 -16.72
C GLN A 62 6.05 -32.21 -17.62
N GLU A 63 5.00 -32.75 -18.24
CA GLU A 63 4.07 -31.99 -19.09
C GLU A 63 3.36 -30.90 -18.29
N ARG A 64 2.83 -31.23 -17.10
CA ARG A 64 2.19 -30.25 -16.21
C ARG A 64 3.15 -29.18 -15.74
N LEU A 65 4.40 -29.54 -15.42
CA LEU A 65 5.43 -28.59 -15.03
C LEU A 65 5.79 -27.64 -16.18
N GLN A 66 5.91 -28.15 -17.41
CA GLN A 66 6.15 -27.33 -18.59
C GLN A 66 4.98 -26.36 -18.83
N ALA A 67 3.74 -26.85 -18.81
CA ALA A 67 2.55 -26.00 -18.95
C ALA A 67 2.44 -24.94 -17.83
N ALA A 68 2.83 -25.27 -16.60
CA ALA A 68 2.88 -24.31 -15.49
C ALA A 68 3.95 -23.24 -15.72
N ARG A 69 5.14 -23.62 -16.20
CA ARG A 69 6.23 -22.68 -16.54
C ARG A 69 5.83 -21.73 -17.66
N GLU A 70 5.17 -22.23 -18.69
CA GLU A 70 4.68 -21.40 -19.80
C GLU A 70 3.63 -20.38 -19.33
N ARG A 71 2.65 -20.82 -18.52
CA ARG A 71 1.67 -19.90 -17.92
C ARG A 71 2.32 -18.85 -17.03
N SER A 72 3.31 -19.24 -16.24
CA SER A 72 4.07 -18.31 -15.39
C SER A 72 4.83 -17.28 -16.22
N ARG A 73 5.47 -17.69 -17.31
CA ARG A 73 6.17 -16.77 -18.22
C ARG A 73 5.23 -15.73 -18.80
N VAL A 74 4.09 -16.16 -19.35
CA VAL A 74 3.09 -15.26 -19.94
C VAL A 74 2.53 -14.29 -18.88
N PHE A 75 2.29 -14.77 -17.66
CA PHE A 75 1.84 -13.91 -16.57
C PHE A 75 2.87 -12.83 -16.20
N LEU A 76 4.14 -13.22 -16.09
CA LEU A 76 5.23 -12.28 -15.79
C LEU A 76 5.39 -11.22 -16.87
N GLU A 77 5.37 -11.62 -18.14
CA GLU A 77 5.45 -10.70 -19.29
C GLU A 77 4.32 -9.65 -19.27
N ARG A 78 3.09 -10.10 -18.97
CA ARG A 78 1.92 -9.19 -18.82
C ARG A 78 2.08 -8.26 -17.62
N ALA A 79 2.51 -8.79 -16.48
CA ALA A 79 2.71 -7.99 -15.27
C ALA A 79 3.81 -6.93 -15.46
N THR A 80 4.87 -7.24 -16.19
CA THR A 80 5.92 -6.27 -16.53
C THR A 80 5.40 -5.19 -17.45
N ALA A 81 4.65 -5.55 -18.50
CA ALA A 81 4.07 -4.58 -19.44
C ALA A 81 3.09 -3.64 -18.74
N GLU A 82 2.20 -4.16 -17.89
CA GLU A 82 1.24 -3.36 -17.12
C GLU A 82 1.96 -2.40 -16.15
N ARG A 83 3.06 -2.85 -15.53
CA ARG A 83 3.86 -2.00 -14.63
C ARG A 83 4.55 -0.87 -15.38
N GLU A 84 5.08 -1.15 -16.56
CA GLU A 84 5.71 -0.12 -17.41
C GLU A 84 4.69 0.89 -17.90
N GLU A 85 3.51 0.43 -18.33
CA GLU A 85 2.40 1.31 -18.72
C GLU A 85 1.96 2.21 -17.57
N LYS A 86 1.75 1.65 -16.37
CA LYS A 86 1.40 2.45 -15.18
C LYS A 86 2.48 3.46 -14.81
N ARG A 87 3.76 3.10 -14.94
CA ARG A 87 4.87 4.03 -14.67
C ARG A 87 4.90 5.15 -15.71
N ALA A 88 4.71 4.84 -16.99
CA ALA A 88 4.64 5.84 -18.04
C ALA A 88 3.44 6.77 -17.85
N ALA A 89 2.27 6.23 -17.51
CA ALA A 89 1.08 7.02 -17.19
C ALA A 89 1.28 7.91 -15.96
N ALA A 90 1.95 7.41 -14.92
CA ALA A 90 2.27 8.21 -13.73
C ALA A 90 3.32 9.30 -14.02
N ALA A 91 4.32 9.03 -14.86
CA ALA A 91 5.30 10.03 -15.29
C ALA A 91 4.67 11.13 -16.17
N ASN A 92 3.69 10.77 -17.00
CA ASN A 92 2.97 11.69 -17.87
C ASN A 92 1.86 12.47 -17.15
N ARG A 93 1.38 11.95 -16.01
CA ARG A 93 0.50 12.70 -15.11
C ARG A 93 1.37 13.71 -14.38
N ALA A 94 1.50 14.92 -14.94
CA ALA A 94 2.12 16.04 -14.26
C ALA A 94 1.58 16.10 -12.82
N ALA A 95 2.48 16.10 -11.84
CA ALA A 95 2.10 16.25 -10.44
C ALA A 95 1.28 17.53 -10.36
N GLN A 96 -0.02 17.42 -10.07
CA GLN A 96 -0.82 18.61 -9.81
C GLN A 96 -0.13 19.33 -8.65
N PRO A 97 0.17 20.63 -8.79
CA PRO A 97 0.75 21.37 -7.67
C PRO A 97 -0.22 21.21 -6.49
N ALA A 98 0.28 20.65 -5.39
CA ALA A 98 -0.51 20.52 -4.18
C ALA A 98 -1.04 21.92 -3.84
N GLN A 99 -2.37 22.05 -3.71
CA GLN A 99 -2.96 23.34 -3.37
C GLN A 99 -2.38 23.80 -2.03
N PRO A 100 -2.02 25.09 -1.89
CA PRO A 100 -1.49 25.60 -0.64
C PRO A 100 -2.54 25.40 0.45
N VAL A 101 -2.17 24.67 1.50
CA VAL A 101 -3.04 24.47 2.66
C VAL A 101 -3.08 25.80 3.43
N THR A 102 -4.23 26.48 3.43
CA THR A 102 -4.42 27.77 4.10
C THR A 102 -5.13 27.59 5.44
N ILE A 103 -5.27 28.65 6.24
CA ILE A 103 -6.07 28.60 7.47
C ILE A 103 -7.55 28.30 7.16
N GLU A 104 -8.06 28.76 6.02
CA GLU A 104 -9.45 28.54 5.58
C GLU A 104 -9.78 27.06 5.44
N THR A 105 -8.83 26.22 4.97
CA THR A 105 -9.07 24.77 4.87
C THR A 105 -9.32 24.12 6.23
N PHE A 106 -8.80 24.73 7.29
CA PHE A 106 -8.94 24.26 8.66
C PHE A 106 -10.18 24.84 9.34
N ILE A 107 -10.57 26.08 9.04
CA ILE A 107 -11.82 26.68 9.53
C ILE A 107 -13.05 25.87 9.10
N HIS A 108 -13.02 25.30 7.89
CA HIS A 108 -14.12 24.48 7.36
C HIS A 108 -14.07 23.01 7.79
N ALA A 109 -12.93 22.54 8.31
CA ALA A 109 -12.78 21.19 8.83
C ALA A 109 -13.28 21.17 10.28
N ALA A 110 -14.37 20.44 10.55
CA ALA A 110 -15.08 20.47 11.83
C ALA A 110 -14.32 19.86 13.04
N ASP A 111 -13.04 19.49 12.88
CA ASP A 111 -12.31 18.61 13.78
C ASP A 111 -11.05 19.25 14.40
N ILE A 112 -11.08 20.55 14.71
CA ILE A 112 -9.93 21.26 15.29
C ILE A 112 -10.21 21.62 16.75
N ALA A 113 -9.28 21.22 17.63
CA ALA A 113 -9.33 21.46 19.06
C ALA A 113 -8.27 22.47 19.51
N TYR A 114 -8.52 23.09 20.67
CA TYR A 114 -7.57 24.01 21.29
C TYR A 114 -6.20 23.34 21.49
N GLY A 115 -5.15 23.99 21.02
CA GLY A 115 -3.77 23.51 21.08
C GLY A 115 -3.33 22.67 19.88
N ASP A 116 -4.23 22.36 18.94
CA ASP A 116 -3.86 21.65 17.71
C ASP A 116 -2.93 22.51 16.85
N VAL A 117 -1.94 21.86 16.26
CA VAL A 117 -0.96 22.49 15.37
C VAL A 117 -1.30 22.13 13.94
N VAL A 118 -1.60 23.15 13.14
CA VAL A 118 -1.87 23.03 11.71
C VAL A 118 -0.70 23.57 10.91
N VAL A 119 -0.33 22.90 9.83
CA VAL A 119 0.73 23.37 8.93
C VAL A 119 0.06 24.09 7.77
N THR A 120 0.25 25.40 7.68
CA THR A 120 -0.28 26.21 6.57
C THR A 120 0.86 26.67 5.64
N ASP A 121 0.49 27.25 4.50
CA ASP A 121 1.34 28.01 3.58
C ASP A 121 2.27 29.05 4.25
N ARG A 122 1.92 29.56 5.43
CA ARG A 122 2.69 30.54 6.21
C ARG A 122 3.48 29.90 7.36
N GLY A 123 3.56 28.58 7.39
CA GLY A 123 4.21 27.81 8.44
C GLY A 123 3.25 27.23 9.48
N PRO A 124 3.77 26.56 10.51
CA PRO A 124 2.96 25.95 11.57
C PRO A 124 2.26 27.01 12.43
N ARG A 125 0.96 26.83 12.64
CA ARG A 125 0.10 27.66 13.48
C ARG A 125 -0.62 26.80 14.50
N VAL A 126 -0.94 27.39 15.64
CA VAL A 126 -1.68 26.74 16.73
C VAL A 126 -3.07 27.32 16.79
N PHE A 127 -4.07 26.44 16.85
CA PHE A 127 -5.44 26.86 17.13
C PHE A 127 -5.62 27.16 18.62
N VAL A 128 -6.07 28.37 18.93
CA VAL A 128 -6.32 28.88 20.29
C VAL A 128 -7.76 29.37 20.47
N GLY A 129 -8.66 29.01 19.54
CA GLY A 129 -10.08 29.31 19.61
C GLY A 129 -10.79 28.46 20.67
N LYS A 130 -12.03 28.83 20.98
CA LYS A 130 -12.83 28.13 21.99
C LYS A 130 -13.65 27.01 21.36
N THR A 131 -13.73 25.89 22.06
CA THR A 131 -14.61 24.78 21.67
C THR A 131 -16.07 25.22 21.63
N GLY A 132 -16.73 25.00 20.50
CA GLY A 132 -18.15 25.35 20.30
C GLY A 132 -18.41 26.76 19.76
N GLU A 133 -17.38 27.60 19.62
CA GLU A 133 -17.46 28.85 18.84
C GLU A 133 -16.92 28.58 17.42
N PRO A 134 -17.45 29.25 16.38
CA PRO A 134 -16.94 29.10 15.03
C PRO A 134 -15.49 29.59 14.97
N ALA A 135 -14.60 28.76 14.43
CA ALA A 135 -13.18 29.09 14.28
C ALA A 135 -13.01 30.30 13.34
N THR A 136 -12.16 31.24 13.72
CA THR A 136 -11.76 32.39 12.89
C THR A 136 -10.26 32.37 12.61
N GLU A 137 -9.79 33.13 11.62
CA GLU A 137 -8.36 33.21 11.33
C GLU A 137 -7.52 33.72 12.52
N GLN A 138 -8.11 34.55 13.38
CA GLN A 138 -7.46 35.14 14.55
C GLN A 138 -7.21 34.14 15.67
N ASP A 139 -7.85 32.98 15.58
CA ASP A 139 -7.66 31.84 16.46
C ASP A 139 -6.46 31.00 16.04
N PHE A 140 -5.85 31.24 14.88
CA PHE A 140 -4.66 30.53 14.42
C PHE A 140 -3.41 31.39 14.60
N VAL A 141 -2.74 31.22 15.73
CA VAL A 141 -1.56 32.00 16.12
C VAL A 141 -0.26 31.29 15.75
N ALA A 142 0.82 32.05 15.56
CA ALA A 142 2.15 31.46 15.39
C ALA A 142 2.60 30.71 16.65
N LEU A 143 3.43 29.67 16.49
CA LEU A 143 3.92 28.85 17.61
C LEU A 143 4.61 29.66 18.70
N ASP A 144 5.34 30.72 18.34
CA ASP A 144 6.12 31.61 19.22
C ASP A 144 5.27 32.71 19.88
N SER A 145 4.00 32.84 19.50
CA SER A 145 3.07 33.83 20.06
C SER A 145 2.87 33.63 21.56
N ALA A 146 2.68 34.72 22.29
CA ALA A 146 2.36 34.69 23.73
C ALA A 146 1.06 33.94 24.03
N ARG A 147 0.13 33.85 23.06
CA ARG A 147 -1.14 33.13 23.17
C ARG A 147 -1.00 31.62 22.93
N SER A 148 0.14 31.18 22.39
CA SER A 148 0.36 29.78 22.01
C SER A 148 0.71 28.92 23.25
N PRO A 149 0.01 27.80 23.48
CA PRO A 149 0.41 26.83 24.51
C PRO A 149 1.76 26.15 24.20
N HIS A 150 2.20 26.17 22.93
CA HIS A 150 3.44 25.53 22.47
C HIS A 150 4.64 26.48 22.39
N ARG A 151 4.54 27.70 22.93
CA ARG A 151 5.60 28.73 22.85
C ARG A 151 6.97 28.24 23.31
N SER A 152 7.03 27.37 24.33
CA SER A 152 8.28 26.82 24.86
C SER A 152 8.81 25.61 24.09
N ARG A 153 8.05 25.08 23.12
CA ARG A 153 8.33 23.83 22.38
C ARG A 153 8.31 24.04 20.86
N THR A 154 8.57 25.25 20.38
CA THR A 154 8.55 25.60 18.95
C THR A 154 9.52 24.73 18.12
N GLY A 155 10.69 24.39 18.67
CA GLY A 155 11.70 23.59 17.97
C GLY A 155 11.28 22.16 17.60
N ALA A 156 10.20 21.63 18.21
CA ALA A 156 9.65 20.32 17.82
C ALA A 156 8.99 20.34 16.43
N TYR A 157 8.69 21.53 15.90
CA TYR A 157 8.02 21.73 14.62
C TYR A 157 8.97 22.29 13.55
N ASP A 158 10.26 22.44 13.86
CA ASP A 158 11.28 22.84 12.90
C ASP A 158 11.40 21.77 11.79
N GLY A 159 11.22 22.20 10.54
CA GLY A 159 11.25 21.31 9.37
C GLY A 159 9.89 20.70 8.98
N ALA A 160 8.83 20.92 9.76
CA ALA A 160 7.47 20.49 9.40
C ALA A 160 6.91 21.24 8.17
N TYR A 161 7.46 22.42 7.87
CA TYR A 161 7.18 23.15 6.66
C TYR A 161 8.34 22.98 5.67
N PRO A 162 8.10 22.48 4.43
CA PRO A 162 9.09 22.51 3.38
C PRO A 162 9.30 23.97 3.00
N HIS A 163 10.26 24.64 3.66
CA HIS A 163 10.73 25.91 3.15
C HIS A 163 11.22 25.65 1.71
N PRO A 164 10.71 26.36 0.68
CA PRO A 164 11.47 26.48 -0.55
C PRO A 164 12.83 27.01 -0.13
N GLN A 165 13.86 26.18 -0.32
CA GLN A 165 15.23 26.36 0.13
C GLN A 165 15.58 27.84 0.33
N ARG A 166 15.73 28.28 1.59
CA ARG A 166 16.69 29.36 1.82
C ARG A 166 18.02 28.77 1.35
N PRO A 167 18.72 29.37 0.37
CA PRO A 167 20.07 28.93 0.06
C PRO A 167 20.82 28.94 1.39
N HIS A 168 21.33 27.78 1.80
CA HIS A 168 22.22 27.69 2.95
C HIS A 168 23.31 28.72 2.70
N ALA A 169 23.25 29.84 3.43
CA ALA A 169 24.35 30.78 3.48
C ALA A 169 25.57 29.95 3.86
N ALA A 170 26.54 29.91 2.95
CA ALA A 170 27.75 29.12 3.11
C ALA A 170 28.29 29.36 4.53
N LYS A 171 28.54 28.26 5.27
CA LYS A 171 29.24 28.34 6.56
C LYS A 171 30.46 29.25 6.37
N PRO A 172 30.62 30.34 7.15
CA PRO A 172 31.85 31.11 7.10
C PRO A 172 32.98 30.15 7.48
N ARG A 173 33.90 29.95 6.53
CA ARG A 173 35.12 29.17 6.71
C ARG A 173 35.84 29.74 7.94
N PRO A 174 36.24 28.92 8.92
CA PRO A 174 37.04 29.43 10.04
C PRO A 174 38.33 30.03 9.44
N ALA A 175 38.61 31.27 9.82
CA ALA A 175 39.85 31.95 9.44
C ALA A 175 41.03 31.10 9.92
N SER A 176 41.85 30.64 8.97
CA SER A 176 43.10 29.96 9.24
C SER A 176 44.03 30.89 10.02
N GLN A 177 44.16 30.65 11.32
CA GLN A 177 45.29 31.14 12.10
C GLN A 177 46.52 30.29 11.73
N GLN A 178 47.48 30.88 11.04
CA GLN A 178 48.89 30.44 10.92
C GLN A 178 49.58 31.44 9.96
N GLU A 179 50.75 32.02 10.20
CA GLU A 179 51.78 31.86 11.21
C GLU A 179 52.68 33.09 11.00
N ARG A 180 52.90 33.96 12.01
CA ARG A 180 53.98 34.94 11.94
C ARG A 180 55.27 34.19 12.28
N LYS A 181 56.15 34.01 11.32
CA LYS A 181 57.54 33.62 11.60
C LYS A 181 58.41 34.85 11.83
N PRO A 182 59.40 34.74 12.73
CA PRO A 182 60.37 35.80 13.04
C PRO A 182 61.31 36.10 11.87
#